data_AF-A0A4P6Q271-F1
#
_entry.id   AF-A0A4P6Q271-F1
#
_cell.length_a   1.000
_cell.length_b   1.000
_cell.length_c   1.000
_cell.angle_alpha   90.00
_cell.angle_beta   90.00
_cell.angle_gamma   90.00
#
_symmetry.space_group_name_H-M   'P 1'
#
loop_
_entity.id
_entity.type
_entity.pdbx_description
1 polymer ?
#
loop_
_entity_poly.entity_id
_entity_poly.type
_entity_poly.pdbx_seq_one_letter_code
_entity_poly.pdbx_strand_id
1 'polypeptide(L)'
;MVTMTTPTELSSAAALVQAFVSTGDDLTDRAELAAFLRDRRLVTEGAIPITLADFEEAVSLRDAIAAALHRAGGRSFDADAIERGQRILEGLRVTVRLEPSGEPLQLLAPAVVDEVRRGLARIAGAWATVLATGEWQRIRP
;
A
#
# COMPACT_ATOMS: atom_id res chain seq x y z
N MET A 1 19.46 -21.49 -24.15
CA MET A 1 19.78 -20.41 -23.19
C MET A 1 18.61 -19.45 -23.22
N VAL A 2 17.83 -19.38 -22.14
CA VAL A 2 16.69 -18.46 -22.06
C VAL A 2 17.25 -17.10 -21.66
N THR A 3 17.13 -16.13 -22.56
CA THR A 3 17.52 -14.73 -22.31
C THR A 3 16.56 -14.16 -21.27
N MET A 4 17.01 -14.03 -20.02
CA MET A 4 16.28 -13.32 -18.97
C MET A 4 16.31 -11.83 -19.29
N THR A 5 15.31 -11.34 -20.01
CA THR A 5 15.01 -9.90 -20.06
C THR A 5 14.54 -9.49 -18.67
N THR A 6 15.35 -8.71 -17.96
CA THR A 6 14.94 -8.08 -16.70
C THR A 6 13.71 -7.23 -16.99
N PRO A 7 12.54 -7.49 -16.38
CA PRO A 7 11.39 -6.62 -16.54
C PRO A 7 11.80 -5.21 -16.08
N THR A 8 11.74 -4.24 -17.00
CA THR A 8 12.04 -2.83 -16.69
C THR A 8 10.86 -2.14 -16.02
N GLU A 9 9.68 -2.77 -16.09
CA GLU A 9 8.43 -2.30 -15.51
C GLU A 9 8.29 -2.79 -14.07
N LEU A 10 7.78 -1.91 -13.21
CA LEU A 10 7.44 -2.24 -11.82
C LEU A 10 6.34 -3.31 -11.81
N SER A 11 6.41 -4.25 -10.85
CA SER A 11 5.27 -5.14 -10.61
C SER A 11 4.01 -4.33 -10.21
N SER A 12 2.83 -4.94 -10.35
CA SER A 12 1.58 -4.30 -9.91
C SER A 12 1.61 -3.91 -8.41
N ALA A 13 2.33 -4.66 -7.58
CA ALA A 13 2.53 -4.33 -6.17
C ALA A 13 3.43 -3.10 -6.00
N ALA A 14 4.56 -3.05 -6.70
CA ALA A 14 5.46 -1.91 -6.66
C ALA A 14 4.83 -0.64 -7.26
N ALA A 15 4.07 -0.77 -8.34
CA ALA A 15 3.31 0.32 -8.94
C ALA A 15 2.22 0.85 -8.00
N LEU A 16 1.53 -0.04 -7.27
CA LEU A 16 0.54 0.38 -6.28
C LEU A 16 1.20 1.12 -5.10
N VAL A 17 2.29 0.60 -4.55
CA VAL A 17 3.03 1.25 -3.47
C VAL A 17 3.54 2.61 -3.92
N GLN A 18 4.12 2.70 -5.12
CA GLN A 18 4.56 3.97 -5.70
C GLN A 18 3.40 4.95 -5.83
N ALA A 19 2.28 4.53 -6.44
CA ALA A 19 1.11 5.39 -6.59
C ALA A 19 0.58 5.90 -5.25
N PHE A 20 0.60 5.08 -4.19
CA PHE A 20 0.14 5.46 -2.87
C PHE A 20 1.05 6.50 -2.22
N VAL A 21 2.38 6.29 -2.23
CA VAL A 21 3.30 7.27 -1.63
C VAL A 21 3.39 8.56 -2.45
N SER A 22 3.25 8.47 -3.77
CA SER A 22 3.27 9.63 -4.66
C SER A 22 2.01 10.49 -4.58
N THR A 23 0.96 10.08 -3.84
CA THR A 23 -0.17 10.98 -3.62
C THR A 23 0.25 12.20 -2.80
N GLY A 24 1.25 12.10 -1.92
CA GLY A 24 1.81 13.24 -1.18
C GLY A 24 0.76 14.26 -0.68
N ASP A 25 0.91 15.50 -1.12
CA ASP A 25 0.01 16.61 -0.78
C ASP A 25 -1.34 16.57 -1.53
N ASP A 26 -1.55 15.67 -2.50
CA ASP A 26 -2.80 15.49 -3.26
C ASP A 26 -3.82 14.58 -2.55
N LEU A 27 -3.45 14.01 -1.40
CA LEU A 27 -4.37 13.24 -0.53
C LEU A 27 -4.66 14.06 0.72
N THR A 28 -5.42 15.14 0.53
CA THR A 28 -5.79 16.14 1.53
C THR A 28 -7.08 15.83 2.26
N ASP A 29 -7.96 15.01 1.68
CA ASP A 29 -9.25 14.69 2.29
C ASP A 29 -9.77 13.26 2.05
N ARG A 30 -10.92 12.99 2.67
CA ARG A 30 -11.62 11.71 2.62
C ARG A 30 -12.17 11.37 1.23
N ALA A 31 -12.54 12.37 0.43
CA ALA A 31 -13.06 12.15 -0.91
C ALA A 31 -11.94 11.72 -1.85
N GLU A 32 -10.75 12.33 -1.73
CA GLU A 32 -9.55 11.95 -2.45
C GLU A 32 -9.07 10.54 -2.07
N LEU A 33 -9.13 10.19 -0.78
CA LEU A 33 -8.86 8.80 -0.35
C LEU A 33 -9.84 7.81 -0.97
N ALA A 34 -11.14 8.12 -0.96
CA ALA A 34 -12.14 7.26 -1.58
C ALA A 34 -11.92 7.15 -3.10
N ALA A 35 -11.52 8.23 -3.77
CA ALA A 35 -11.21 8.23 -5.20
C ALA A 35 -9.97 7.37 -5.49
N PHE A 36 -8.89 7.52 -4.75
CA PHE A 36 -7.68 6.72 -4.87
C PHE A 36 -7.98 5.22 -4.71
N LEU A 37 -8.71 4.84 -3.65
CA LEU A 37 -9.03 3.45 -3.39
C LEU A 37 -9.86 2.84 -4.53
N ARG A 38 -10.80 3.59 -5.12
CA ARG A 38 -11.60 3.13 -6.27
C ARG A 38 -10.78 3.02 -7.55
N ASP A 39 -9.99 4.04 -7.87
CA ASP A 39 -9.12 4.06 -9.07
C ASP A 39 -8.17 2.86 -9.08
N ARG A 40 -7.61 2.53 -7.91
CA ARG A 40 -6.74 1.37 -7.72
C ARG A 40 -7.48 0.05 -7.50
N ARG A 41 -8.81 0.03 -7.61
CA ARG A 41 -9.69 -1.14 -7.42
C ARG A 41 -9.46 -1.86 -6.08
N LEU A 42 -9.11 -1.09 -5.04
CA LEU A 42 -8.84 -1.58 -3.69
C LEU A 42 -10.08 -1.73 -2.83
N VAL A 43 -11.23 -1.30 -3.34
CA VAL A 43 -12.55 -1.28 -2.68
C VAL A 43 -13.61 -1.50 -3.75
N THR A 44 -14.81 -1.87 -3.32
CA THR A 44 -15.97 -1.98 -4.22
C THR A 44 -16.47 -0.59 -4.66
N GLU A 45 -17.16 -0.49 -5.79
CA GLU A 45 -17.65 0.79 -6.36
C GLU A 45 -18.75 1.48 -5.53
N GLY A 46 -19.17 0.88 -4.41
CA GLY A 46 -20.21 1.42 -3.54
C GLY A 46 -19.82 2.73 -2.83
N ALA A 47 -20.80 3.29 -2.11
CA ALA A 47 -20.54 4.37 -1.16
C ALA A 47 -19.63 3.85 -0.04
N ILE A 48 -18.53 4.54 0.20
CA ILE A 48 -17.54 4.17 1.22
C ILE A 48 -17.63 5.26 2.30
N PRO A 49 -18.27 4.99 3.44
CA PRO A 49 -18.23 5.91 4.56
C PRO A 49 -16.81 5.90 5.15
N ILE A 50 -16.02 6.91 4.82
CA ILE A 50 -14.68 7.10 5.40
C ILE A 50 -14.80 8.01 6.63
N THR A 51 -14.39 7.53 7.79
CA THR A 51 -14.31 8.36 9.00
C THR A 51 -13.04 9.22 8.98
N LEU A 52 -12.96 10.22 9.86
CA LEU A 52 -11.72 11.00 10.00
C LEU A 52 -10.56 10.11 10.45
N ALA A 53 -10.82 9.17 11.38
CA ALA A 53 -9.80 8.25 11.87
C ALA A 53 -9.25 7.34 10.76
N ASP A 54 -10.12 6.83 9.86
CA ASP A 54 -9.67 6.00 8.74
C ASP A 54 -8.76 6.79 7.78
N PHE A 55 -9.08 8.06 7.56
CA PHE A 55 -8.26 8.95 6.74
C PHE A 55 -6.90 9.24 7.39
N GLU A 56 -6.88 9.56 8.68
CA GLU A 56 -5.64 9.77 9.44
C GLU A 56 -4.75 8.51 9.47
N GLU A 57 -5.35 7.32 9.60
CA GLU A 57 -4.64 6.04 9.48
C GLU A 57 -4.05 5.86 8.08
N ALA A 58 -4.81 6.15 7.02
CA ALA A 58 -4.33 6.03 5.65
C ALA A 58 -3.14 6.95 5.36
N VAL A 59 -3.24 8.22 5.75
CA VAL A 59 -2.16 9.21 5.62
C VAL A 59 -0.93 8.79 6.43
N SER A 60 -1.13 8.36 7.68
CA SER A 60 -0.04 7.88 8.53
C SER A 60 0.68 6.67 7.94
N LEU A 61 -0.07 5.73 7.34
CA LEU A 61 0.52 4.58 6.67
C LEU A 61 1.31 4.98 5.43
N ARG A 62 0.78 5.90 4.61
CA ARG A 62 1.48 6.44 3.43
C ARG A 62 2.81 7.05 3.84
N ASP A 63 2.80 7.94 4.82
CA ASP A 63 3.98 8.66 5.28
C ASP A 63 5.02 7.71 5.87
N ALA A 64 4.58 6.64 6.56
CA ALA A 64 5.47 5.60 7.07
C ALA A 64 6.17 4.84 5.94
N ILE A 65 5.46 4.48 4.86
CA ILE A 65 6.05 3.78 3.70
C ILE A 65 7.00 4.73 2.96
N ALA A 66 6.63 6.00 2.77
CA ALA A 66 7.51 7.00 2.18
C ALA A 66 8.80 7.17 3.02
N ALA A 67 8.68 7.28 4.34
CA ALA A 67 9.82 7.36 5.25
C ALA A 67 10.72 6.11 5.17
N ALA A 68 10.13 4.91 5.06
CA ALA A 68 10.89 3.67 4.87
C ALA A 68 11.67 3.67 3.54
N LEU A 69 11.07 4.15 2.46
CA LEU A 69 11.74 4.30 1.16
C LEU A 69 12.85 5.37 1.20
N HIS A 70 12.63 6.49 1.89
CA HIS A 70 13.67 7.50 2.11
C HIS A 70 14.85 6.94 2.90
N ARG A 71 14.58 6.25 4.01
CA ARG A 71 15.60 5.57 4.83
C ARG A 71 16.43 4.61 3.97
N ALA A 72 15.78 3.78 3.17
CA ALA A 72 16.44 2.79 2.35
C ALA A 72 17.28 3.42 1.21
N GLY A 73 16.88 4.60 0.73
CA GLY A 73 17.64 5.41 -0.22
C GLY A 73 18.69 6.35 0.39
N GLY A 74 18.95 6.26 1.70
CA GLY A 74 19.94 7.12 2.38
C GLY A 74 19.53 8.60 2.50
N ARG A 75 18.24 8.92 2.33
CA ARG A 75 17.69 10.27 2.51
C ARG A 75 17.23 10.48 3.95
N SER A 76 17.01 11.74 4.34
CA SER A 76 16.36 12.08 5.62
C SER A 76 14.97 11.44 5.69
N PHE A 77 14.61 10.92 6.85
CA PHE A 77 13.34 10.21 7.07
C PHE A 77 12.82 10.48 8.49
N ASP A 78 11.50 10.40 8.66
CA ASP A 78 10.84 10.44 9.97
C ASP A 78 10.78 9.02 10.55
N ALA A 79 11.52 8.78 11.64
CA ALA A 79 11.52 7.49 12.33
C ALA A 79 10.20 7.23 13.08
N ASP A 80 9.59 8.28 13.63
CA ASP A 80 8.33 8.17 14.37
C ASP A 80 7.18 7.84 13.42
N ALA A 81 7.24 8.31 12.16
CA ALA A 81 6.29 7.89 11.12
C ALA A 81 6.34 6.38 10.88
N ILE A 82 7.54 5.79 10.82
CA ILE A 82 7.70 4.34 10.64
C ILE A 82 7.07 3.58 11.81
N GLU A 83 7.27 4.03 13.05
CA GLU A 83 6.66 3.41 14.23
C GLU A 83 5.12 3.54 14.25
N ARG A 84 4.59 4.70 13.84
CA ARG A 84 3.13 4.88 13.69
C ARG A 84 2.57 3.95 12.63
N GLY A 85 3.21 3.86 11.47
CA GLY A 85 2.82 2.95 10.39
C GLY A 85 2.86 1.48 10.81
N GLN A 86 3.88 1.08 11.56
CA GLN A 86 4.01 -0.28 12.08
C GLN A 86 2.82 -0.65 12.99
N ARG A 87 2.39 0.25 13.88
CA ARG A 87 1.19 0.05 14.72
C ARG A 87 -0.10 -0.09 13.90
N ILE A 88 -0.21 0.65 12.79
CA ILE A 88 -1.36 0.53 11.87
C ILE A 88 -1.35 -0.84 11.19
N LEU A 89 -0.18 -1.27 10.67
CA LEU A 89 -0.02 -2.58 10.04
C LEU A 89 -0.38 -3.74 10.99
N GLU A 90 0.00 -3.64 12.27
CA GLU A 90 -0.36 -4.62 13.30
C GLU A 90 -1.88 -4.72 13.53
N GLY A 91 -2.62 -3.64 13.29
CA GLY A 91 -4.08 -3.61 13.36
C GLY A 91 -4.80 -4.18 12.13
N LEU A 92 -4.10 -4.37 11.01
CA LEU A 92 -4.69 -4.86 9.75
C LEU A 92 -4.76 -6.39 9.75
N ARG A 93 -5.97 -6.93 9.84
CA ARG A 93 -6.21 -8.38 9.80
C ARG A 93 -6.24 -8.87 8.36
N VAL A 94 -5.33 -9.78 8.03
CA VAL A 94 -5.23 -10.45 6.72
C VAL A 94 -5.19 -11.96 6.90
N THR A 95 -5.76 -12.69 5.94
CA THR A 95 -5.64 -14.14 5.80
C THR A 95 -4.96 -14.49 4.49
N VAL A 96 -4.36 -15.68 4.41
CA VAL A 96 -3.70 -16.17 3.20
C VAL A 96 -4.69 -17.01 2.39
N ARG A 97 -4.72 -16.83 1.07
CA ARG A 97 -5.46 -17.71 0.17
C ARG A 97 -4.57 -18.86 -0.31
N LEU A 98 -5.07 -20.09 -0.22
CA LEU A 98 -4.41 -21.27 -0.77
C LEU A 98 -4.46 -21.29 -2.30
N GLU A 99 -5.56 -20.79 -2.88
CA GLU A 99 -5.79 -20.72 -4.33
C GLU A 99 -6.09 -19.27 -4.73
N PRO A 100 -5.04 -18.45 -4.94
CA PRO A 100 -5.22 -17.10 -5.44
C PRO A 100 -5.60 -17.15 -6.94
N SER A 101 -6.50 -16.25 -7.36
CA SER A 101 -7.06 -16.17 -8.72
C SER A 101 -6.07 -15.73 -9.81
N GLY A 102 -4.77 -15.63 -9.50
CA GLY A 102 -3.70 -15.25 -10.44
C GLY A 102 -3.19 -13.81 -10.30
N GLU A 103 -3.86 -12.94 -9.54
CA GLU A 103 -3.37 -11.59 -9.27
C GLU A 103 -2.45 -11.56 -8.02
N PRO A 104 -1.23 -10.98 -8.10
CA PRO A 104 -0.30 -10.92 -6.96
C PRO A 104 -0.87 -10.21 -5.72
N LEU A 105 -1.73 -9.23 -5.93
CA LEU A 105 -2.40 -8.48 -4.85
C LEU A 105 -3.51 -9.27 -4.16
N GLN A 106 -3.87 -10.46 -4.66
CA GLN A 106 -4.92 -11.31 -4.09
C GLN A 106 -4.39 -12.44 -3.20
N LEU A 107 -3.08 -12.52 -2.96
CA LEU A 107 -2.47 -13.50 -2.04
C LEU A 107 -2.97 -13.32 -0.60
N LEU A 108 -3.08 -12.06 -0.16
CA LEU A 108 -3.63 -11.69 1.14
C LEU A 108 -5.08 -11.25 0.97
N ALA A 109 -5.99 -11.92 1.65
CA ALA A 109 -7.38 -11.54 1.75
C ALA A 109 -7.60 -10.71 3.03
N PRO A 110 -8.08 -9.46 2.93
CA PRO A 110 -8.43 -8.70 4.12
C PRO A 110 -9.55 -9.40 4.89
N ALA A 111 -9.31 -9.70 6.17
CA ALA A 111 -10.26 -10.33 7.08
C ALA A 111 -11.05 -9.29 7.89
N VAL A 112 -11.36 -8.17 7.24
CA VAL A 112 -11.99 -6.99 7.82
C VAL A 112 -13.33 -6.72 7.13
N VAL A 113 -14.27 -6.16 7.89
CA VAL A 113 -15.63 -5.85 7.42
C VAL A 113 -15.68 -4.48 6.74
N ASP A 114 -14.85 -3.54 7.20
CA ASP A 114 -14.78 -2.18 6.65
C ASP A 114 -14.01 -2.10 5.32
N GLU A 115 -14.53 -1.33 4.37
CA GLU A 115 -13.96 -1.19 3.01
C GLU A 115 -12.64 -0.41 3.01
N VAL A 116 -12.48 0.62 3.86
CA VAL A 116 -11.21 1.37 3.92
C VAL A 116 -10.12 0.47 4.49
N ARG A 117 -10.40 -0.24 5.59
CA ARG A 117 -9.47 -1.23 6.14
C ARG A 117 -9.14 -2.34 5.14
N ARG A 118 -10.11 -2.74 4.31
CA ARG A 118 -9.88 -3.70 3.20
C ARG A 118 -8.87 -3.13 2.20
N GLY A 119 -9.00 -1.86 1.83
CA GLY A 119 -8.07 -1.17 0.96
C GLY A 119 -6.66 -1.05 1.56
N LEU A 120 -6.54 -0.61 2.81
CA LEU A 120 -5.25 -0.50 3.51
C LEU A 120 -4.57 -1.86 3.68
N ALA A 121 -5.32 -2.92 3.96
CA ALA A 121 -4.79 -4.27 4.03
C ALA A 121 -4.22 -4.76 2.68
N ARG A 122 -4.81 -4.34 1.55
CA ARG A 122 -4.26 -4.64 0.21
C ARG A 122 -2.97 -3.88 -0.05
N ILE A 123 -2.88 -2.62 0.37
CA ILE A 123 -1.63 -1.83 0.30
C ILE A 123 -0.55 -2.47 1.17
N ALA A 124 -0.89 -2.93 2.39
CA ALA A 124 0.02 -3.66 3.25
C ALA A 124 0.53 -4.95 2.60
N GLY A 125 -0.34 -5.70 1.91
CA GLY A 125 0.06 -6.87 1.13
C GLY A 125 1.01 -6.53 -0.02
N ALA A 126 0.73 -5.46 -0.75
CA ALA A 126 1.63 -4.95 -1.79
C ALA A 126 3.00 -4.57 -1.23
N TRP A 127 3.02 -3.89 -0.09
CA TRP A 127 4.26 -3.53 0.61
C TRP A 127 5.06 -4.76 1.05
N ALA A 128 4.40 -5.78 1.59
CA ALA A 128 5.05 -7.04 1.94
C ALA A 128 5.68 -7.71 0.71
N THR A 129 5.01 -7.73 -0.44
CA THR A 129 5.56 -8.24 -1.71
C THR A 129 6.77 -7.42 -2.17
N VAL A 130 6.70 -6.10 -2.10
CA VAL A 130 7.79 -5.20 -2.47
C VAL A 130 9.03 -5.42 -1.60
N LEU A 131 8.84 -5.64 -0.29
CA LEU A 131 9.93 -5.99 0.63
C LEU A 131 10.53 -7.35 0.29
N ALA A 132 9.70 -8.38 0.07
CA ALA A 132 10.15 -9.74 -0.22
C ALA A 132 10.93 -9.85 -1.55
N THR A 133 10.57 -9.03 -2.54
CA THR A 133 11.17 -9.05 -3.88
C THR A 133 12.34 -8.07 -4.04
N GLY A 134 12.50 -7.13 -3.11
CA GLY A 134 13.51 -6.05 -3.21
C GLY A 134 13.13 -4.92 -4.17
N GLU A 135 11.90 -4.91 -4.70
CA GLU A 135 11.46 -3.88 -5.67
C GLU A 135 11.44 -2.46 -5.11
N TRP A 136 11.49 -2.30 -3.77
CA TRP A 136 11.59 -1.00 -3.10
C TRP A 136 12.76 -0.16 -3.62
N GLN A 137 13.84 -0.78 -4.10
CA GLN A 137 15.00 -0.10 -4.67
C GLN A 137 14.69 0.67 -5.95
N ARG A 138 13.63 0.28 -6.67
CA ARG A 138 13.21 0.90 -7.94
C ARG A 138 12.09 1.91 -7.74
N ILE A 139 11.46 1.93 -6.56
CA ILE A 139 10.41 2.87 -6.23
C ILE A 139 11.03 4.23 -5.92
N ARG A 140 10.56 5.26 -6.62
CA ARG A 140 10.88 6.65 -6.31
C ARG A 140 9.66 7.26 -5.63
N PRO A 141 9.70 7.48 -4.29
CA PRO A 141 8.74 8.33 -3.60
C PRO A 141 8.99 9.79 -3.95
#